data_AF-A0A2X2K0T6-F1
#
_entry.id   AF-A0A2X2K0T6-F1
#
_cell.length_a   1.000
_cell.length_b   1.000
_cell.length_c   1.000
_cell.angle_alpha   90.00
_cell.angle_beta   90.00
_cell.angle_gamma   90.00
#
_symmetry.space_group_name_H-M   'P 1'
#
loop_
_entity.id
_entity.type
_entity.pdbx_description
1 polymer ?
#
loop_
_entity_poly.entity_id
_entity_poly.type
_entity_poly.pdbx_seq_one_letter_code
_entity_poly.pdbx_strand_id
1 'polypeptide(L)' 'MLTIRKFRIILGLPKGGDNMKTLKELRTDYGLTQEELGNLFKVSSRTIQNMEKDSTNIKDSLLSKYMSAFNVKYDDIF' A
#
# COMPACT_ATOMS: atom_id res chain seq x y z
N MET A 1 10.17 -22.12 -5.12
CA MET A 1 8.75 -22.35 -4.77
C MET A 1 8.03 -21.00 -4.79
N LEU A 2 7.67 -20.50 -5.98
CA LEU A 2 6.80 -19.33 -6.11
C LEU A 2 5.38 -19.84 -6.24
N THR A 3 4.68 -20.01 -5.12
CA THR A 3 3.23 -20.20 -5.19
C THR A 3 2.63 -18.84 -5.50
N ILE A 4 2.48 -18.63 -6.81
CA ILE A 4 1.45 -17.80 -7.39
C ILE A 4 0.16 -18.13 -6.64
N ARG A 5 -0.18 -17.34 -5.60
CA ARG A 5 -1.54 -17.20 -5.11
C ARG A 5 -2.29 -16.39 -6.17
N LYS A 6 -2.37 -16.89 -7.42
CA LYS A 6 -3.59 -17.52 -7.97
C LYS A 6 -4.81 -16.87 -7.34
N PHE A 7 -5.48 -16.06 -8.14
CA PHE A 7 -6.89 -15.73 -7.98
C PHE A 7 -7.27 -14.88 -6.76
N ARG A 8 -6.83 -13.61 -6.76
CA ARG A 8 -7.61 -12.57 -6.09
C ARG A 8 -7.64 -11.26 -6.89
N ILE A 9 -7.90 -11.41 -8.19
CA ILE A 9 -8.19 -10.31 -9.13
C ILE A 9 -9.67 -9.83 -8.98
N ILE A 10 -10.42 -10.36 -8.00
CA ILE A 10 -11.83 -9.99 -7.73
C ILE A 10 -12.03 -9.78 -6.22
N LEU A 11 -11.29 -8.87 -5.60
CA LEU A 11 -11.78 -8.24 -4.38
C LEU A 11 -12.13 -6.81 -4.71
N GLY A 12 -13.39 -6.46 -4.45
CA GLY A 12 -13.90 -5.12 -4.61
C GLY A 12 -12.94 -4.15 -3.95
N LEU A 13 -12.27 -3.36 -4.79
CA LEU A 13 -11.56 -2.19 -4.32
C LEU A 13 -12.57 -1.38 -3.52
N PRO A 14 -12.31 -1.09 -2.23
CA PRO A 14 -13.13 -0.10 -1.54
C PRO A 14 -13.07 1.15 -2.40
N LYS A 15 -14.21 1.53 -2.98
CA LYS A 15 -14.34 2.81 -3.66
C LYS A 15 -14.04 3.86 -2.59
N GLY A 16 -13.03 4.71 -2.83
CA GLY A 16 -12.70 5.81 -1.94
C GLY A 16 -13.98 6.55 -1.55
N GLY A 17 -14.34 6.41 -0.28
CA GLY A 17 -15.68 6.65 0.23
C GLY A 17 -15.81 6.13 1.66
N ASP A 18 -15.71 7.07 2.59
CA ASP A 18 -16.14 7.05 4.00
C ASP A 18 -15.19 6.58 5.11
N ASN A 19 -14.03 5.93 4.86
CA ASN A 19 -13.07 5.64 5.95
C ASN A 19 -11.60 5.77 5.53
N MET A 20 -10.88 6.66 6.21
CA MET A 20 -9.43 6.85 6.12
C MET A 20 -8.69 5.53 6.42
N LYS A 21 -7.66 5.20 5.62
CA LYS A 21 -6.84 3.99 5.80
C LYS A 21 -5.38 4.30 6.01
N THR A 22 -4.76 3.52 6.89
CA THR A 22 -3.31 3.54 7.08
C THR A 22 -2.59 2.88 5.89
N LEU A 23 -1.30 3.21 5.70
CA LEU A 23 -0.45 2.59 4.67
C LEU A 23 -0.41 1.05 4.79
N LYS A 24 -0.44 0.56 6.04
CA LYS A 24 -0.40 -0.87 6.36
C LYS A 24 -1.70 -1.56 5.97
N GLU A 25 -2.85 -0.95 6.22
CA GLU A 25 -4.14 -1.49 5.82
C GLU A 25 -4.24 -1.59 4.30
N LEU A 26 -3.86 -0.53 3.58
CA LEU A 26 -3.81 -0.57 2.11
C LEU A 26 -2.96 -1.73 1.59
N ARG A 27 -1.76 -1.93 2.15
CA ARG A 27 -0.89 -3.04 1.75
C ARG A 27 -1.51 -4.41 2.07
N THR A 28 -2.03 -4.57 3.28
CA THR A 28 -2.52 -5.87 3.77
C THR A 28 -3.84 -6.28 3.14
N ASP A 29 -4.71 -5.32 2.79
CA ASP A 29 -5.95 -5.56 2.03
C ASP A 29 -5.66 -6.13 0.64
N TYR A 30 -4.54 -5.72 0.03
CA TYR A 30 -4.04 -6.25 -1.23
C TYR A 30 -3.22 -7.53 -1.06
N GLY A 31 -3.05 -8.02 0.17
CA GLY A 31 -2.36 -9.26 0.47
C GLY A 31 -0.84 -9.21 0.24
N LEU A 32 -0.25 -8.01 0.21
CA LEU A 32 1.17 -7.83 -0.04
C LEU A 32 1.98 -7.86 1.26
N THR A 33 3.16 -8.47 1.21
CA THR A 33 4.20 -8.30 2.24
C THR A 33 4.93 -6.95 2.06
N GLN A 34 5.65 -6.49 3.09
CA GLN A 34 6.46 -5.28 3.00
C GLN A 34 7.58 -5.40 1.96
N GLU A 35 8.11 -6.61 1.75
CA GLU A 35 9.10 -6.89 0.71
C GLU A 35 8.50 -6.79 -0.69
N GLU A 36 7.33 -7.38 -0.93
CA GLU A 36 6.64 -7.29 -2.21
C GLU A 36 6.26 -5.84 -2.56
N LEU A 37 5.74 -5.08 -1.59
CA LEU A 37 5.45 -3.66 -1.82
C LEU A 37 6.72 -2.83 -2.02
N GLY A 38 7.79 -3.13 -1.28
CA GLY A 38 9.10 -2.48 -1.46
C GLY A 38 9.63 -2.69 -2.88
N ASN A 39 9.57 -3.93 -3.37
CA ASN A 39 9.95 -4.28 -4.74
C ASN A 39 9.10 -3.54 -5.78
N LEU A 40 7.77 -3.48 -5.58
CA LEU A 40 6.86 -2.73 -6.45
C LEU A 40 7.20 -1.23 -6.48
N PHE A 41 7.50 -0.64 -5.33
CA PHE A 41 7.82 0.79 -5.19
C PHE A 41 9.29 1.13 -5.43
N LYS A 42 10.13 0.12 -5.68
CA LYS A 42 11.59 0.26 -5.82
C LYS A 42 12.23 0.94 -4.60
N VAL A 43 11.83 0.51 -3.41
CA VAL A 43 12.39 0.92 -2.11
C VAL A 43 12.63 -0.31 -1.23
N SER A 44 13.41 -0.17 -0.17
CA SER A 44 13.64 -1.29 0.75
C SER A 44 12.36 -1.65 1.53
N SER A 45 12.22 -2.92 1.93
CA SER A 45 11.17 -3.35 2.87
C SER A 45 11.24 -2.57 4.20
N ARG A 46 12.44 -2.20 4.64
CA ARG A 46 12.67 -1.34 5.82
C ARG A 46 12.09 0.07 5.62
N THR A 47 12.18 0.62 4.41
CA THR A 47 11.54 1.90 4.08
C THR A 47 10.03 1.77 4.21
N ILE A 48 9.42 0.70 3.69
CA ILE A 48 7.98 0.44 3.85
C ILE A 48 7.62 0.33 5.33
N GLN A 49 8.35 -0.49 6.11
CA GLN A 49 8.12 -0.65 7.54
C GLN A 49 8.20 0.68 8.31
N ASN A 50 9.21 1.49 8.06
CA ASN A 50 9.37 2.77 8.72
C ASN A 50 8.20 3.70 8.43
N MET A 51 7.74 3.76 7.18
CA MET A 51 6.62 4.62 6.77
C MET A 51 5.28 4.12 7.30
N GLU A 52 5.09 2.81 7.43
CA GLU A 52 3.89 2.23 8.08
C GLU A 52 3.86 2.47 9.59
N LYS A 53 5.02 2.69 10.21
CA LYS A 53 5.12 3.01 11.63
C LYS A 53 4.96 4.50 11.90
N ASP A 54 5.55 5.33 11.05
CA ASP A 54 5.50 6.80 11.14
C ASP A 54 5.55 7.40 9.72
N SER A 55 4.41 7.93 9.29
CA SER A 55 4.21 8.54 7.98
C SER A 55 4.46 10.05 7.96
N THR A 56 4.80 10.68 9.10
CA THR A 56 4.97 12.14 9.23
C THR A 56 5.94 12.73 8.20
N ASN A 57 6.96 11.94 7.82
CA ASN A 57 8.01 12.34 6.87
C ASN A 57 7.96 11.59 5.54
N ILE A 58 6.78 11.08 5.14
CA ILE A 58 6.64 10.41 3.85
C ILE A 58 6.98 11.38 2.70
N LYS A 59 7.79 10.92 1.76
CA LYS A 59 8.10 11.70 0.55
C LYS A 59 6.92 11.65 -0.42
N ASP A 60 6.62 12.76 -1.08
CA ASP A 60 5.56 12.85 -2.12
C ASP A 60 5.69 11.76 -3.20
N SER A 61 6.93 11.41 -3.57
CA SER A 61 7.21 10.37 -4.57
C SER A 61 6.85 8.96 -4.09
N LEU A 62 6.77 8.73 -2.79
CA LEU A 62 6.31 7.46 -2.21
C LEU A 62 4.80 7.51 -1.97
N LEU A 63 4.28 8.63 -1.47
CA LEU A 63 2.85 8.83 -1.26
C LEU A 63 2.05 8.70 -2.57
N SER A 64 2.53 9.33 -3.65
CA SER A 64 1.92 9.20 -4.99
C SER A 64 1.88 7.76 -5.50
N LYS A 65 2.87 6.92 -5.12
CA LYS A 65 2.86 5.48 -5.43
C LYS A 65 1.77 4.75 -4.65
N TYR A 66 1.57 5.06 -3.37
CA TYR A 66 0.45 4.51 -2.59
C TYR A 66 -0.90 4.90 -3.22
N MET A 67 -1.11 6.19 -3.48
CA MET A 67 -2.35 6.70 -4.09
C MET A 67 -2.66 6.00 -5.42
N SER A 68 -1.65 5.88 -6.29
CA SER A 68 -1.81 5.25 -7.61
C SER A 68 -1.99 3.74 -7.52
N ALA A 69 -1.21 3.05 -6.67
CA ALA A 69 -1.26 1.59 -6.57
C ALA A 69 -2.55 1.08 -5.93
N PHE A 70 -3.10 1.85 -4.98
CA PHE A 70 -4.28 1.44 -4.22
C PHE A 70 -5.56 2.18 -4.62
N ASN A 71 -5.47 3.09 -5.60
CA ASN A 71 -6.58 3.91 -6.11
C ASN A 71 -7.31 4.68 -4.98
N VAL A 72 -6.54 5.35 -4.13
CA VAL A 72 -7.02 6.15 -3.00
C VAL A 72 -6.62 7.61 -3.15
N LYS A 73 -7.45 8.52 -2.61
CA LYS A 73 -7.14 9.95 -2.57
C LYS A 73 -6.27 10.27 -1.36
N TYR A 74 -5.66 11.46 -1.37
CA TYR A 74 -4.89 11.97 -0.24
C TYR A 74 -5.73 12.06 1.04
N ASP A 75 -6.99 12.49 0.94
CA ASP A 75 -7.88 12.62 2.10
C ASP A 75 -8.34 11.27 2.69
N ASP A 76 -8.10 10.17 1.96
CA ASP A 76 -8.50 8.82 2.35
C ASP A 76 -7.33 7.98 2.89
N ILE A 77 -6.13 8.56 3.00
CA ILE A 77 -4.90 7.89 3.44
C ILE A 77 -4.31 8.60 4.66
N PHE A 78 -3.69 7.81 5.57
CA PHE A 78 -2.98 8.13 6.82
C PHE A 78 -3.64 7.57 8.07
#